data_AF-A0A7S1R8K4-F1
#
_entry.id   AF-A0A7S1R8K4-F1
#
_cell.length_a   1.000
_cell.length_b   1.000
_cell.length_c   1.000
_cell.angle_alpha   90.00
_cell.angle_beta   90.00
_cell.angle_gamma   90.00
#
_symmetry.space_group_name_H-M   'P 1'
#
loop_
_entity.id
_entity.type
_entity.pdbx_description
1 polymer ?
#
loop_
_entity_poly.entity_id
_entity_poly.type
_entity_poly.pdbx_seq_one_letter_code
_entity_poly.pdbx_strand_id
1 'polypeptide(L)'
;TRCMYSFCRLGSLAVVGGRPHLVVAGSEMGSLMVWDLRAKTQRPCDGKAQAEAESGGDPDLAHFEGKTGESPWLASIFSTDVFAVSNSIRDADDDFPPGDRRGKVDEGLGVHCVEICCVRCSDAVSGDSLIFALDVMGVVSFWRVMELASVTHQSVKLALQGSISLADGAHFLGDFLGASYLCVHPQQQAQFIVCSTSGLRQANRKRSSSIADGPAKLDLMHHLDEDEIMPLPSLNQPCGAAFSPFFPGLLLAAYAEGDLALFDCSICVPITHWGGAVPKAPSRSVSVAWSPRRPCVFFVKSGDVLDVWDLAEKSYAAVLTVDLAKKSGVAAPAAFMADGERSCSELYVTPCGRPVVGYGGASIVYGLPLGLMTPLQEVPQQLTRPVKPMEELLVSGHESVQIFPTLARHCRQVEVPQACALERDLLRDIVASAQPLQAWV
;
A
#
# COMPACT_ATOMS: atom_id res chain seq x y z
N THR A 1 -0.31 -25.58 -9.50
CA THR A 1 0.06 -24.49 -8.57
C THR A 1 1.48 -24.07 -8.87
N ARG A 2 1.77 -22.78 -8.94
CA ARG A 2 3.14 -22.26 -9.12
C ARG A 2 3.60 -21.67 -7.79
N CYS A 3 4.87 -21.85 -7.45
CA CYS A 3 5.47 -21.38 -6.21
C CYS A 3 6.57 -20.37 -6.55
N MET A 4 6.46 -19.14 -6.06
CA MET A 4 7.54 -18.17 -6.18
C MET A 4 8.55 -18.43 -5.08
N TYR A 5 9.83 -18.46 -5.43
CA TYR A 5 10.90 -18.68 -4.47
C TYR A 5 11.77 -17.43 -4.32
N SER A 6 12.25 -17.21 -3.10
CA SER A 6 13.19 -16.17 -2.71
C SER A 6 14.20 -16.74 -1.71
N PHE A 7 15.46 -16.29 -1.78
CA PHE A 7 16.53 -16.66 -0.84
C PHE A 7 16.51 -15.83 0.46
N CYS A 8 15.69 -14.79 0.51
CA CYS A 8 15.52 -13.91 1.66
C CYS A 8 14.04 -13.72 1.99
N ARG A 9 13.74 -13.30 3.21
CA ARG A 9 12.36 -13.01 3.62
C ARG A 9 11.81 -11.85 2.80
N LEU A 10 10.59 -12.01 2.31
CA LEU A 10 9.85 -10.96 1.64
C LEU A 10 9.07 -10.16 2.67
N GLY A 11 9.24 -8.84 2.66
CA GLY A 11 8.55 -7.91 3.56
C GLY A 11 7.21 -7.42 2.99
N SER A 12 7.13 -7.25 1.67
CA SER A 12 5.91 -6.80 0.99
C SER A 12 5.86 -7.35 -0.44
N LEU A 13 4.64 -7.61 -0.93
CA LEU A 13 4.38 -8.06 -2.29
C LEU A 13 3.30 -7.21 -2.96
N ALA A 14 3.39 -7.05 -4.28
CA ALA A 14 2.37 -6.39 -5.10
C ALA A 14 2.28 -7.02 -6.49
N VAL A 15 1.10 -6.92 -7.10
CA VAL A 15 0.88 -7.26 -8.51
C VAL A 15 0.97 -5.99 -9.34
N VAL A 16 1.68 -6.04 -10.46
CA VAL A 16 1.85 -4.86 -11.32
C VAL A 16 0.53 -4.54 -12.01
N GLY A 17 0.03 -3.31 -11.82
CA GLY A 17 -1.20 -2.81 -12.44
C GLY A 17 -1.18 -3.01 -13.96
N GLY A 18 -2.27 -3.51 -14.55
CA GLY A 18 -2.38 -3.82 -15.98
C GLY A 18 -1.54 -5.01 -16.46
N ARG A 19 -0.70 -5.61 -15.60
CA ARG A 19 0.17 -6.75 -15.92
C ARG A 19 0.08 -7.81 -14.82
N PRO A 20 -1.05 -8.53 -14.70
CA PRO A 20 -1.28 -9.46 -13.59
C PRO A 20 -0.35 -10.67 -13.59
N HIS A 21 0.37 -10.91 -14.70
CA HIS A 21 1.44 -11.90 -14.78
C HIS A 21 2.74 -11.46 -14.11
N LEU A 22 2.88 -10.18 -13.73
CA LEU A 22 4.06 -9.69 -13.04
C LEU A 22 3.78 -9.49 -11.56
N VAL A 23 4.61 -10.12 -10.74
CA VAL A 23 4.60 -9.97 -9.29
C VAL A 23 5.91 -9.34 -8.87
N VAL A 24 5.83 -8.38 -7.95
CA VAL A 24 6.99 -7.69 -7.38
C VAL A 24 7.00 -7.80 -5.88
N ALA A 25 8.19 -7.92 -5.28
CA ALA A 25 8.32 -7.97 -3.83
C ALA A 25 9.58 -7.26 -3.35
N GLY A 26 9.48 -6.67 -2.16
CA GLY A 26 10.59 -6.12 -1.41
C GLY A 26 11.10 -7.13 -0.40
N SER A 27 12.43 -7.20 -0.23
CA SER A 27 13.06 -8.10 0.73
C SER A 27 13.50 -7.39 2.01
N GLU A 28 13.75 -8.18 3.05
CA GLU A 28 14.40 -7.73 4.30
C GLU A 28 15.83 -7.18 4.08
N MET A 29 16.47 -7.57 2.97
CA MET A 29 17.82 -7.16 2.61
C MET A 29 17.85 -5.90 1.73
N GLY A 30 16.69 -5.27 1.48
CA GLY A 30 16.59 -4.04 0.68
C GLY A 30 16.52 -4.27 -0.84
N SER A 31 16.23 -5.50 -1.25
CA SER A 31 16.20 -5.93 -2.65
C SER A 31 14.79 -5.87 -3.22
N LEU A 32 14.65 -5.35 -4.44
CA LEU A 32 13.41 -5.43 -5.20
C LEU A 32 13.49 -6.59 -6.20
N MET A 33 12.54 -7.52 -6.10
CA MET A 33 12.46 -8.74 -6.89
C MET A 33 11.24 -8.74 -7.81
N VAL A 34 11.36 -9.34 -9.00
CA VAL A 34 10.29 -9.41 -10.01
C VAL A 34 10.16 -10.83 -10.58
N TRP A 35 8.96 -11.39 -10.53
CA TRP A 35 8.61 -12.68 -11.13
C TRP A 35 7.65 -12.47 -12.32
N ASP A 36 7.86 -13.23 -13.41
CA ASP A 36 6.88 -13.39 -14.49
C ASP A 36 6.20 -14.75 -14.35
N LEU A 37 4.91 -14.73 -14.05
CA LEU A 37 4.08 -15.91 -13.89
C LEU A 37 3.84 -16.66 -15.21
N ARG A 38 4.28 -16.13 -16.36
CA ARG A 38 4.29 -16.85 -17.66
C ARG A 38 5.58 -17.61 -17.88
N ALA A 39 6.65 -17.30 -17.15
CA ALA A 39 7.93 -17.97 -17.31
C ALA A 39 7.80 -19.47 -17.09
N LYS A 40 8.70 -20.23 -17.72
CA LYS A 40 8.83 -21.66 -17.44
C LYS A 40 9.35 -21.82 -16.02
N THR A 41 8.78 -22.76 -15.30
CA THR A 41 9.30 -23.11 -13.98
C THR A 41 10.69 -23.74 -14.12
N GLN A 42 11.56 -23.44 -13.17
CA GLN A 42 12.95 -23.91 -13.14
C GLN A 42 13.25 -24.40 -11.73
N ARG A 43 14.16 -25.36 -11.56
CA ARG A 43 14.60 -25.69 -10.19
C ARG A 43 15.55 -24.59 -9.73
N PRO A 44 15.51 -24.20 -8.44
CA PRO A 44 16.39 -23.15 -7.90
C PRO A 44 17.90 -23.36 -8.15
N CYS A 45 18.33 -24.60 -8.43
CA CYS A 45 19.74 -24.96 -8.60
C CYS A 45 20.21 -25.07 -10.07
N ASP A 46 19.32 -24.98 -11.05
CA ASP A 46 19.66 -25.30 -12.46
C ASP A 46 20.49 -24.20 -13.15
N GLY A 47 20.66 -23.03 -12.52
CA GLY A 47 21.15 -21.81 -13.18
C GLY A 47 22.66 -21.72 -13.44
N LYS A 48 23.53 -22.46 -12.73
CA LYS A 48 25.00 -22.28 -12.85
C LYS A 48 25.88 -23.52 -12.65
N ALA A 49 25.35 -24.68 -12.23
CA ALA A 49 26.18 -25.83 -11.85
C ALA A 49 26.02 -27.06 -12.77
N GLN A 50 25.48 -26.90 -13.98
CA GLN A 50 25.22 -28.03 -14.88
C GLN A 50 26.45 -28.50 -15.68
N ALA A 51 27.66 -28.20 -15.21
CA ALA A 51 28.88 -28.65 -15.88
C ALA A 51 29.44 -29.97 -15.34
N GLU A 52 29.35 -30.33 -14.04
CA GLU A 52 30.17 -31.46 -13.53
C GLU A 52 29.62 -32.32 -12.37
N ALA A 53 28.39 -32.13 -11.88
CA ALA A 53 27.93 -32.87 -10.69
C ALA A 53 27.02 -34.07 -11.00
N GLU A 54 27.61 -35.18 -11.46
CA GLU A 54 26.99 -36.52 -11.39
C GLU A 54 27.23 -37.17 -10.01
N SER A 55 26.64 -36.68 -8.92
CA SER A 55 26.56 -37.49 -7.69
C SER A 55 25.56 -36.97 -6.66
N GLY A 56 24.58 -37.80 -6.32
CA GLY A 56 23.80 -37.71 -5.08
C GLY A 56 22.74 -36.61 -5.05
N GLY A 57 21.51 -36.94 -5.48
CA GLY A 57 20.36 -36.07 -5.24
C GLY A 57 20.12 -35.92 -3.75
N ASP A 58 20.10 -34.67 -3.26
CA ASP A 58 19.75 -34.34 -1.89
C ASP A 58 18.29 -34.78 -1.62
N PRO A 59 18.05 -35.70 -0.65
CA PRO A 59 16.70 -36.19 -0.34
C PRO A 59 15.77 -35.07 0.13
N ASP A 60 16.29 -33.99 0.71
CA ASP A 60 15.46 -32.85 1.15
C ASP A 60 14.91 -32.07 -0.05
N LEU A 61 15.58 -32.13 -1.21
CA LEU A 61 15.09 -31.52 -2.45
C LEU A 61 14.00 -32.35 -3.14
N ALA A 62 13.89 -33.65 -2.85
CA ALA A 62 12.88 -34.53 -3.47
C ALA A 62 11.44 -34.17 -3.06
N HIS A 63 11.25 -33.54 -1.90
CA HIS A 63 9.95 -33.02 -1.46
C HIS A 63 9.43 -31.86 -2.35
N PHE A 64 10.30 -31.27 -3.17
CA PHE A 64 9.98 -30.12 -4.00
C PHE A 64 9.71 -30.46 -5.46
N GLU A 65 9.82 -31.74 -5.85
CA GLU A 65 9.48 -32.22 -7.19
C GLU A 65 7.98 -32.53 -7.27
N GLY A 66 7.28 -31.85 -8.19
CA GLY A 66 5.89 -32.18 -8.49
C GLY A 66 5.79 -33.61 -9.04
N LYS A 67 4.64 -34.28 -8.82
CA LYS A 67 4.37 -35.65 -9.31
C LYS A 67 4.57 -35.83 -10.83
N THR A 68 4.62 -34.75 -11.59
CA THR A 68 4.78 -34.72 -13.05
C THR A 68 6.23 -34.49 -13.50
N GLY A 69 7.20 -34.39 -12.59
CA GLY A 69 8.61 -34.09 -12.91
C GLY A 69 8.87 -32.62 -13.27
N GLU A 70 7.82 -31.81 -13.41
CA GLU A 70 7.94 -30.36 -13.56
C GLU A 70 8.17 -29.69 -12.19
N SER A 71 9.21 -28.86 -12.10
CA SER A 71 9.42 -27.99 -10.94
C SER A 71 8.21 -27.06 -10.80
N PRO A 72 7.61 -26.87 -9.61
CA PRO A 72 6.58 -25.85 -9.43
C PRO A 72 7.18 -24.44 -9.27
N TRP A 73 8.51 -24.31 -9.20
CA TRP A 73 9.20 -23.11 -8.76
C TRP A 73 9.42 -22.09 -9.87
N LEU A 74 9.11 -20.83 -9.56
CA LEU A 74 9.44 -19.67 -10.35
C LEU A 74 10.58 -18.91 -9.65
N ALA A 75 11.73 -18.87 -10.30
CA ALA A 75 12.81 -17.98 -9.90
C ALA A 75 12.45 -16.53 -10.23
N SER A 76 13.00 -15.60 -9.44
CA SER A 76 12.90 -14.18 -9.78
C SER A 76 13.67 -13.93 -11.06
N ILE A 77 13.05 -13.24 -12.01
CA ILE A 77 13.68 -12.87 -13.29
C ILE A 77 14.61 -11.67 -13.10
N PHE A 78 14.36 -10.89 -12.04
CA PHE A 78 15.17 -9.73 -11.70
C PHE A 78 15.33 -9.61 -10.19
N SER A 79 16.54 -9.33 -9.71
CA SER A 79 16.78 -8.81 -8.36
C SER A 79 17.76 -7.66 -8.46
N THR A 80 17.52 -6.59 -7.69
CA THR A 80 18.46 -5.48 -7.57
C THR A 80 19.82 -5.92 -6.98
N ASP A 81 19.88 -7.04 -6.25
CA ASP A 81 21.13 -7.59 -5.69
C ASP A 81 22.15 -7.96 -6.74
N VAL A 82 21.70 -8.38 -7.93
CA VAL A 82 22.58 -8.80 -9.03
C VAL A 82 23.46 -7.63 -9.49
N PHE A 83 22.99 -6.39 -9.34
CA PHE A 83 23.73 -5.19 -9.74
C PHE A 83 24.69 -4.70 -8.65
N ALA A 84 24.42 -4.98 -7.38
CA ALA A 84 25.31 -4.59 -6.28
C ALA A 84 26.67 -5.30 -6.34
N VAL A 85 26.69 -6.57 -6.76
CA VAL A 85 27.91 -7.39 -6.77
C VAL A 85 28.87 -7.03 -7.91
N SER A 86 28.39 -6.47 -9.01
CA SER A 86 29.23 -6.23 -10.20
C SER A 86 30.25 -5.10 -10.05
N ASN A 87 30.08 -4.19 -9.08
CA ASN A 87 30.94 -3.01 -8.93
C ASN A 87 31.95 -3.13 -7.79
N SER A 88 31.68 -3.91 -6.73
CA SER A 88 32.63 -4.10 -5.63
C SER A 88 33.94 -4.78 -6.05
N ILE A 89 33.94 -5.45 -7.21
CA ILE A 89 35.11 -6.15 -7.75
C ILE A 89 36.03 -5.18 -8.54
N ARG A 90 35.55 -3.99 -8.93
CA ARG A 90 36.32 -3.08 -9.81
C ARG A 90 37.17 -2.04 -9.08
N ASP A 91 36.91 -1.77 -7.81
CA ASP A 91 37.59 -0.70 -7.06
C ASP A 91 38.80 -1.17 -6.23
N ALA A 92 39.23 -2.43 -6.37
CA ALA A 92 40.32 -2.97 -5.54
C ALA A 92 41.75 -2.74 -6.08
N ASP A 93 41.92 -2.32 -7.35
CA ASP A 93 43.24 -2.36 -8.02
C ASP A 93 43.79 -1.01 -8.53
N ASP A 94 43.16 0.13 -8.21
CA ASP A 94 43.53 1.42 -8.82
C ASP A 94 44.23 2.38 -7.82
N ASP A 95 45.57 2.28 -7.77
CA ASP A 95 46.55 3.14 -7.08
C ASP A 95 46.60 4.59 -7.66
N PHE A 96 45.48 5.32 -7.64
CA PHE A 96 45.45 6.70 -8.15
C PHE A 96 45.86 7.74 -7.08
N PRO A 97 46.67 8.76 -7.46
CA PRO A 97 47.19 9.77 -6.54
C PRO A 97 46.08 10.67 -5.95
N PRO A 98 46.33 11.28 -4.76
CA PRO A 98 45.37 12.12 -4.04
C PRO A 98 45.17 13.47 -4.75
N GLY A 99 44.32 13.49 -5.77
CA GLY A 99 43.83 14.69 -6.42
C GLY A 99 42.37 14.93 -6.06
N ASP A 100 42.06 16.16 -5.65
CA ASP A 100 40.79 16.71 -5.17
C ASP A 100 39.57 16.33 -6.04
N ARG A 101 39.05 15.10 -5.88
CA ARG A 101 37.79 14.66 -6.45
C ARG A 101 36.70 14.99 -5.44
N ARG A 102 36.01 16.11 -5.64
CA ARG A 102 34.60 16.24 -5.21
C ARG A 102 33.83 15.12 -5.90
N GLY A 103 33.83 13.95 -5.25
CA GLY A 103 33.15 12.76 -5.70
C GLY A 103 31.69 13.11 -5.88
N LYS A 104 31.26 13.10 -7.15
CA LYS A 104 29.84 12.93 -7.46
C LYS A 104 29.48 11.60 -6.81
N VAL A 105 28.79 11.67 -5.66
CA VAL A 105 28.29 10.47 -4.99
C VAL A 105 27.52 9.73 -6.07
N ASP A 106 28.02 8.55 -6.46
CA ASP A 106 27.33 7.71 -7.43
C ASP A 106 25.95 7.48 -6.84
N GLU A 107 24.94 8.09 -7.48
CA GLU A 107 23.55 7.92 -7.12
C GLU A 107 23.31 6.40 -7.13
N GLY A 108 23.14 5.84 -5.94
CA GLY A 108 23.36 4.42 -5.66
C GLY A 108 22.61 3.49 -6.60
N LEU A 109 23.14 2.28 -6.74
CA LEU A 109 22.76 1.17 -7.62
C LEU A 109 21.30 0.67 -7.54
N GLY A 110 20.40 1.44 -6.93
CA GLY A 110 19.00 1.08 -6.84
C GLY A 110 18.68 0.08 -5.73
N VAL A 111 19.65 -0.32 -4.91
CA VAL A 111 19.41 -1.20 -3.75
C VAL A 111 19.17 -0.36 -2.52
N HIS A 112 18.14 -0.68 -1.74
CA HIS A 112 17.91 -0.06 -0.44
C HIS A 112 18.92 -0.64 0.58
N CYS A 113 19.45 0.18 1.48
CA CYS A 113 20.40 -0.28 2.50
C CYS A 113 19.73 -1.04 3.66
N VAL A 114 18.40 -1.08 3.67
CA VAL A 114 17.55 -1.62 4.74
C VAL A 114 16.31 -2.27 4.14
N GLU A 115 15.55 -3.01 4.95
CA GLU A 115 14.32 -3.71 4.56
C GLU A 115 13.36 -2.81 3.76
N ILE A 116 12.91 -3.31 2.60
CA ILE A 116 11.77 -2.75 1.88
C ILE A 116 10.50 -3.23 2.57
N CYS A 117 9.93 -2.38 3.41
CA CYS A 117 8.73 -2.69 4.19
C CYS A 117 7.42 -2.60 3.40
N CYS A 118 7.41 -1.86 2.28
CA CYS A 118 6.20 -1.70 1.47
C CYS A 118 6.52 -1.59 -0.02
N VAL A 119 5.83 -2.38 -0.84
CA VAL A 119 5.86 -2.29 -2.31
C VAL A 119 4.45 -2.04 -2.83
N ARG A 120 4.27 -1.02 -3.67
CA ARG A 120 2.98 -0.70 -4.30
C ARG A 120 3.15 -0.46 -5.79
N CYS A 121 2.07 -0.62 -6.53
CA CYS A 121 2.05 -0.32 -7.96
C CYS A 121 0.98 0.74 -8.23
N SER A 122 1.26 1.68 -9.14
CA SER A 122 0.23 2.58 -9.64
C SER A 122 -0.70 1.84 -10.60
N ASP A 123 -1.98 2.20 -10.60
CA ASP A 123 -2.92 1.79 -11.63
C ASP A 123 -2.71 2.64 -12.88
N ALA A 124 -1.88 2.18 -13.82
CA ALA A 124 -1.73 2.86 -15.11
C ALA A 124 -2.86 2.43 -16.06
N VAL A 125 -3.87 3.29 -16.23
CA VAL A 125 -4.97 3.06 -17.19
C VAL A 125 -4.48 3.15 -18.65
N SER A 126 -3.40 3.88 -18.93
CA SER A 126 -2.92 4.15 -20.29
C SER A 126 -1.39 4.20 -20.46
N GLY A 127 -0.63 3.58 -19.55
CA GLY A 127 0.84 3.62 -19.62
C GLY A 127 1.53 2.54 -18.79
N ASP A 128 2.84 2.69 -18.61
CA ASP A 128 3.62 1.82 -17.75
C ASP A 128 3.30 2.07 -16.27
N SER A 129 2.85 1.03 -15.59
CA SER A 129 2.70 1.05 -14.13
C SER A 129 4.04 1.31 -13.46
N LEU A 130 4.06 2.27 -12.54
CA LEU A 130 5.18 2.54 -11.65
C LEU A 130 5.11 1.61 -10.44
N ILE A 131 6.25 1.05 -10.07
CA ILE A 131 6.45 0.35 -8.81
C ILE A 131 7.11 1.32 -7.84
N PHE A 132 6.59 1.36 -6.62
CA PHE A 132 7.08 2.15 -5.51
C PHE A 132 7.60 1.15 -4.49
N ALA A 133 8.85 1.32 -4.06
CA ALA A 133 9.42 0.56 -2.95
C ALA A 133 9.81 1.54 -1.85
N LEU A 134 9.23 1.35 -0.67
CA LEU A 134 9.48 2.12 0.54
C LEU A 134 10.29 1.24 1.49
N ASP A 135 11.38 1.77 2.01
CA ASP A 135 12.11 1.14 3.11
C ASP A 135 11.73 1.70 4.48
N VAL A 136 12.17 0.99 5.53
CA VAL A 136 11.90 1.35 6.93
C VAL A 136 12.49 2.71 7.36
N MET A 137 13.44 3.26 6.60
CA MET A 137 14.03 4.59 6.81
C MET A 137 13.26 5.70 6.09
N GLY A 138 12.23 5.36 5.32
CA GLY A 138 11.42 6.31 4.58
C GLY A 138 11.94 6.65 3.19
N VAL A 139 12.95 5.94 2.69
CA VAL A 139 13.43 6.16 1.32
C VAL A 139 12.47 5.48 0.34
N VAL A 140 12.07 6.22 -0.69
CA VAL A 140 11.17 5.72 -1.74
C VAL A 140 11.91 5.62 -3.07
N SER A 141 11.95 4.42 -3.64
CA SER A 141 12.46 4.21 -4.98
C SER A 141 11.32 3.94 -5.97
N PHE A 142 11.54 4.32 -7.23
CA PHE A 142 10.55 4.22 -8.29
C PHE A 142 11.09 3.38 -9.43
N TRP A 143 10.28 2.43 -9.90
CA TRP A 143 10.70 1.49 -10.94
C TRP A 143 9.62 1.31 -12.00
N ARG A 144 10.06 0.90 -13.18
CA ARG A 144 9.25 0.46 -14.30
C ARG A 144 9.77 -0.88 -14.77
N VAL A 145 8.85 -1.82 -14.99
CA VAL A 145 9.18 -3.05 -15.72
C VAL A 145 9.00 -2.77 -17.19
N MET A 146 10.05 -2.98 -17.97
CA MET A 146 10.02 -2.92 -19.43
C MET A 146 10.00 -4.35 -19.99
N GLU A 147 9.09 -4.61 -20.91
CA GLU A 147 9.04 -5.85 -21.68
C GLU A 147 9.79 -5.62 -23.01
N LEU A 148 10.98 -6.19 -23.14
CA LEU A 148 11.82 -6.09 -24.34
C LEU A 148 11.62 -7.33 -25.20
N ALA A 149 11.18 -7.13 -26.44
CA ALA A 149 11.04 -8.23 -27.40
C ALA A 149 12.43 -8.78 -27.79
N SER A 150 12.65 -10.08 -27.58
CA SER A 150 13.86 -10.77 -28.01
C SER A 150 13.64 -11.42 -29.37
N VAL A 151 14.18 -10.79 -30.43
CA VAL A 151 14.06 -11.28 -31.82
C VAL A 151 14.60 -12.71 -31.98
N THR A 152 15.65 -13.06 -31.25
CA THR A 152 16.35 -14.35 -31.38
C THR A 152 15.59 -15.57 -30.87
N HIS A 153 14.71 -15.40 -29.89
CA HIS A 153 14.07 -16.52 -29.18
C HIS A 153 12.55 -16.46 -29.17
N GLN A 154 11.95 -15.48 -29.86
CA GLN A 154 10.51 -15.18 -29.78
C GLN A 154 10.03 -15.08 -28.32
N SER A 155 10.90 -14.58 -27.43
CA SER A 155 10.64 -14.47 -25.99
C SER A 155 10.67 -13.01 -25.56
N VAL A 156 9.99 -12.72 -24.45
CA VAL A 156 10.00 -11.41 -23.81
C VAL A 156 11.06 -11.42 -22.72
N LYS A 157 12.03 -10.51 -22.78
CA LYS A 157 12.97 -10.24 -21.68
C LYS A 157 12.42 -9.10 -20.84
N LEU A 158 12.51 -9.24 -19.52
CA LEU A 158 12.16 -8.17 -18.61
C LEU A 158 13.41 -7.35 -18.28
N ALA A 159 13.26 -6.03 -18.24
CA ALA A 159 14.25 -5.11 -17.70
C ALA A 159 13.58 -4.21 -16.66
N LEU A 160 14.31 -3.88 -15.60
CA LEU A 160 13.84 -2.91 -14.61
C LEU A 160 14.57 -1.59 -14.81
N GLN A 161 13.81 -0.52 -15.01
CA GLN A 161 14.34 0.84 -15.09
C GLN A 161 13.82 1.63 -13.90
N GLY A 162 14.70 2.19 -13.09
CA GLY A 162 14.28 2.96 -11.93
C GLY A 162 15.31 3.95 -11.45
N SER A 163 14.90 4.69 -10.43
CA SER A 163 15.69 5.68 -9.73
C SER A 163 15.31 5.66 -8.26
N ILE A 164 16.28 5.73 -7.37
CA ILE A 164 16.02 6.03 -5.96
C ILE A 164 15.85 7.53 -5.84
N SER A 165 14.76 7.99 -5.24
CA SER A 165 14.70 9.36 -4.73
C SER A 165 14.85 9.30 -3.23
N LEU A 166 15.89 9.93 -2.71
CA LEU A 166 15.85 10.35 -1.32
C LEU A 166 14.71 11.37 -1.21
N ALA A 167 13.88 11.27 -0.18
CA ALA A 167 12.98 12.37 0.18
C ALA A 167 13.88 13.62 0.36
N ASP A 168 13.66 14.66 -0.45
CA ASP A 168 14.60 15.74 -0.75
C ASP A 168 15.39 16.24 0.47
N GLY A 169 16.72 16.03 0.46
CA GLY A 169 17.75 17.09 0.33
C GLY A 169 17.82 18.27 1.31
N ALA A 170 16.89 18.46 2.23
CA ALA A 170 16.96 19.52 3.25
C ALA A 170 16.69 18.90 4.62
N HIS A 171 17.79 18.69 5.35
CA HIS A 171 17.92 17.97 6.60
C HIS A 171 17.91 16.45 6.42
N PHE A 172 18.90 15.77 7.01
CA PHE A 172 18.79 14.37 7.41
C PHE A 172 17.66 14.29 8.46
N LEU A 173 16.41 14.40 7.97
CA LEU A 173 15.17 14.48 8.74
C LEU A 173 14.97 13.17 9.49
N GLY A 174 15.22 13.21 10.81
CA GLY A 174 14.84 12.16 11.76
C GLY A 174 13.33 11.91 11.88
N ASP A 175 12.52 12.36 10.92
CA ASP A 175 11.06 12.32 10.99
C ASP A 175 10.43 11.13 10.24
N PHE A 176 11.12 10.54 9.27
CA PHE A 176 10.58 9.37 8.55
C PHE A 176 11.03 8.02 9.12
N LEU A 177 11.72 8.04 10.26
CA LEU A 177 12.12 6.80 10.94
C LEU A 177 10.89 5.95 11.26
N GLY A 178 10.93 4.67 10.90
CA GLY A 178 9.81 3.77 11.12
C GLY A 178 8.68 3.98 10.11
N ALA A 179 9.02 4.24 8.85
CA ALA A 179 8.05 4.18 7.77
C ALA A 179 7.50 2.74 7.67
N SER A 180 6.18 2.62 7.64
CA SER A 180 5.47 1.34 7.75
C SER A 180 4.67 1.00 6.50
N TYR A 181 4.21 2.01 5.77
CA TYR A 181 3.26 1.81 4.68
C TYR A 181 3.32 2.94 3.65
N LEU A 182 3.03 2.62 2.40
CA LEU A 182 2.88 3.57 1.30
C LEU A 182 1.54 3.37 0.60
N CYS A 183 0.88 4.46 0.23
CA CYS A 183 -0.35 4.44 -0.57
C CYS A 183 -0.22 5.37 -1.77
N VAL A 184 -0.39 4.85 -2.99
CA VAL A 184 -0.23 5.61 -4.24
C VAL A 184 -1.55 6.29 -4.60
N HIS A 185 -1.50 7.57 -4.97
CA HIS A 185 -2.71 8.29 -5.39
C HIS A 185 -3.23 7.72 -6.73
N PRO A 186 -4.53 7.38 -6.83
CA PRO A 186 -5.06 6.61 -7.96
C PRO A 186 -5.02 7.36 -9.30
N GLN A 187 -5.02 8.69 -9.29
CA GLN A 187 -5.02 9.49 -10.52
C GLN A 187 -3.69 10.19 -10.83
N GLN A 188 -2.85 10.33 -9.82
CA GLN A 188 -1.66 11.15 -9.89
C GLN A 188 -0.48 10.30 -9.45
N GLN A 189 0.10 9.56 -10.40
CA GLN A 189 1.20 8.62 -10.13
C GLN A 189 2.47 9.28 -9.56
N ALA A 190 2.53 10.61 -9.51
CA ALA A 190 3.61 11.31 -8.83
C ALA A 190 3.31 11.54 -7.34
N GLN A 191 2.04 11.52 -6.91
CA GLN A 191 1.62 11.76 -5.55
C GLN A 191 1.36 10.44 -4.81
N PHE A 192 1.78 10.40 -3.55
CA PHE A 192 1.61 9.25 -2.68
C PHE A 192 1.63 9.69 -1.21
N ILE A 193 1.09 8.85 -0.33
CA ILE A 193 1.10 9.04 1.11
C ILE A 193 2.06 8.01 1.71
N VAL A 194 2.91 8.46 2.64
CA VAL A 194 3.75 7.61 3.48
C VAL A 194 3.19 7.62 4.90
N CYS A 195 3.03 6.45 5.48
CA CYS A 195 2.72 6.27 6.90
C CYS A 195 4.04 6.02 7.64
N SER A 196 4.33 6.81 8.67
CA SER A 196 5.46 6.58 9.58
C SER A 196 5.05 6.80 11.04
N THR A 197 5.98 6.56 11.97
CA THR A 197 5.79 6.92 13.39
C THR A 197 5.46 8.41 13.60
N SER A 198 5.85 9.28 12.66
CA SER A 198 5.58 10.73 12.72
C SER A 198 4.20 11.14 12.20
N GLY A 199 3.40 10.18 11.72
CA GLY A 199 2.09 10.43 11.12
C GLY A 199 2.03 10.16 9.62
N LEU A 200 1.03 10.76 8.97
CA LEU A 200 0.77 10.63 7.54
C LEU A 200 1.39 11.81 6.79
N ARG A 201 2.24 11.52 5.79
CA ARG A 201 2.88 12.55 4.98
C ARG A 201 2.54 12.37 3.50
N GLN A 202 2.08 13.45 2.88
CA GLN A 202 1.89 13.51 1.44
C GLN A 202 3.20 13.92 0.77
N ALA A 203 3.61 13.13 -0.21
CA ALA A 203 4.84 13.33 -0.95
C ALA A 203 4.57 13.32 -2.45
N ASN A 204 5.45 14.00 -3.18
CA ASN A 204 5.43 14.05 -4.63
C ASN A 204 6.79 13.61 -5.17
N ARG A 205 6.78 12.79 -6.22
CA ARG A 205 7.98 12.35 -6.93
C ARG A 205 8.73 13.53 -7.58
N LYS A 206 8.02 14.60 -7.96
CA LYS A 206 8.64 15.80 -8.54
C LYS A 206 9.08 16.74 -7.42
N ARG A 207 10.35 17.17 -7.47
CA ARG A 207 10.97 18.09 -6.50
C ARG A 207 10.35 19.49 -6.42
N SER A 208 9.46 19.85 -7.35
CA SER A 208 8.75 21.14 -7.29
C SER A 208 7.50 20.97 -6.44
N SER A 209 7.60 21.29 -5.14
CA SER A 209 6.42 21.48 -4.30
C SER A 209 5.59 22.62 -4.89
N SER A 210 4.42 22.30 -5.43
CA SER A 210 3.45 23.31 -5.84
C SER A 210 2.44 23.50 -4.70
N ILE A 211 1.93 24.73 -4.53
CA ILE A 211 0.83 24.99 -3.58
C ILE A 211 -0.42 24.13 -3.91
N ALA A 212 -0.49 23.57 -5.12
CA ALA A 212 -1.56 22.67 -5.53
C ALA A 212 -1.41 21.24 -5.03
N ASP A 213 -0.31 20.88 -4.35
CA ASP A 213 -0.10 19.53 -3.83
C ASP A 213 -0.85 19.25 -2.52
N GLY A 214 -1.56 20.23 -1.94
CA GLY A 214 -2.22 20.07 -0.64
C GLY A 214 -1.23 20.10 0.54
N PRO A 215 -1.69 19.75 1.75
CA PRO A 215 -0.83 19.76 2.91
C PRO A 215 0.16 18.59 2.89
N ALA A 216 1.42 18.88 3.26
CA ALA A 216 2.47 17.86 3.34
C ALA A 216 2.23 16.85 4.48
N LYS A 217 1.45 17.22 5.51
CA LYS A 217 1.18 16.41 6.70
C LYS A 217 -0.32 16.35 6.95
N LEU A 218 -0.82 15.15 7.22
CA LEU A 218 -2.21 14.90 7.61
C LEU A 218 -2.20 14.50 9.07
N ASP A 219 -2.69 15.38 9.94
CA ASP A 219 -2.60 15.22 11.38
C ASP A 219 -3.95 14.78 11.96
N LEU A 220 -3.93 13.66 12.67
CA LEU A 220 -5.01 13.30 13.58
C LEU A 220 -4.75 14.07 14.89
N MET A 221 -5.38 15.24 15.03
CA MET A 221 -5.27 16.01 16.26
C MET A 221 -6.01 15.29 17.38
N HIS A 222 -5.26 14.67 18.29
CA HIS A 222 -5.82 14.26 19.57
C HIS A 222 -5.82 15.48 20.49
N HIS A 223 -6.96 15.72 21.11
CA HIS A 223 -7.02 16.62 22.26
C HIS A 223 -6.23 15.92 23.37
N LEU A 224 -4.96 16.28 23.52
CA LEU A 224 -4.23 15.91 24.71
C LEU A 224 -4.91 16.68 25.85
N ASP A 225 -5.59 15.97 26.73
CA ASP A 225 -6.05 16.56 27.97
C ASP A 225 -4.81 17.12 28.68
N GLU A 226 -4.81 18.42 28.98
CA GLU A 226 -3.64 19.17 29.49
C GLU A 226 -3.04 18.57 30.78
N ASP A 227 -3.73 17.61 31.41
CA ASP A 227 -3.35 16.94 32.65
C ASP A 227 -2.47 15.69 32.46
N GLU A 228 -2.25 15.17 31.24
CA GLU A 228 -1.34 14.04 31.01
C GLU A 228 0.14 14.48 30.94
N ILE A 229 0.78 14.58 32.11
CA ILE A 229 2.14 15.14 32.34
C ILE A 229 3.29 14.31 31.72
N MET A 230 3.04 13.18 31.05
CA MET A 230 4.10 12.35 30.44
C MET A 230 3.80 12.09 28.96
N PRO A 231 4.59 12.64 28.01
CA PRO A 231 4.49 12.28 26.61
C PRO A 231 5.00 10.85 26.44
N LEU A 232 4.11 9.87 26.64
CA LEU A 232 4.33 8.52 26.15
C LEU A 232 4.54 8.61 24.63
N PRO A 233 5.45 7.79 24.05
CA PRO A 233 5.62 7.77 22.60
C PRO A 233 4.26 7.57 21.96
N SER A 234 3.86 8.50 21.08
CA SER A 234 2.52 8.59 20.50
C SER A 234 2.14 7.24 19.90
N LEU A 235 1.24 6.53 20.58
CA LEU A 235 0.76 5.21 20.17
C LEU A 235 -0.06 5.31 18.86
N ASN A 236 -0.46 6.52 18.47
CA ASN A 236 -1.16 6.89 17.23
C ASN A 236 -0.29 6.86 15.98
N GLN A 237 0.43 5.76 15.77
CA GLN A 237 1.17 5.52 14.54
C GLN A 237 0.22 5.03 13.44
N PRO A 238 0.12 5.71 12.27
CA PRO A 238 -0.57 5.15 11.12
C PRO A 238 0.13 3.89 10.61
N CYS A 239 -0.65 2.85 10.32
CA CYS A 239 -0.14 1.55 9.91
C CYS A 239 -0.73 1.03 8.58
N GLY A 240 -1.80 1.65 8.09
CA GLY A 240 -2.38 1.33 6.80
C GLY A 240 -3.18 2.50 6.24
N ALA A 241 -3.22 2.63 4.91
CA ALA A 241 -4.04 3.64 4.26
C ALA A 241 -4.52 3.18 2.88
N ALA A 242 -5.69 3.66 2.46
CA ALA A 242 -6.28 3.36 1.16
C ALA A 242 -7.07 4.55 0.61
N PHE A 243 -6.79 4.94 -0.62
CA PHE A 243 -7.59 5.91 -1.36
C PHE A 243 -8.91 5.30 -1.84
N SER A 244 -9.98 6.09 -1.81
CA SER A 244 -11.25 5.69 -2.42
C SER A 244 -11.10 5.65 -3.94
N PRO A 245 -11.51 4.55 -4.61
CA PRO A 245 -11.45 4.46 -6.07
C PRO A 245 -12.46 5.38 -6.76
N PHE A 246 -13.42 5.94 -6.01
CA PHE A 246 -14.46 6.85 -6.51
C PHE A 246 -14.15 8.32 -6.21
N PHE A 247 -13.36 8.58 -5.17
CA PHE A 247 -12.98 9.91 -4.70
C PHE A 247 -11.47 9.95 -4.48
N PRO A 248 -10.69 10.39 -5.48
CA PRO A 248 -9.24 10.33 -5.45
C PRO A 248 -8.60 11.08 -4.28
N GLY A 249 -9.23 12.18 -3.84
CA GLY A 249 -8.79 12.94 -2.68
C GLY A 249 -9.20 12.35 -1.34
N LEU A 250 -10.05 11.32 -1.32
CA LEU A 250 -10.55 10.72 -0.09
C LEU A 250 -9.65 9.55 0.34
N LEU A 251 -8.98 9.71 1.49
CA LEU A 251 -8.04 8.76 2.05
C LEU A 251 -8.59 8.18 3.35
N LEU A 252 -8.74 6.86 3.41
CA LEU A 252 -8.98 6.14 4.67
C LEU A 252 -7.63 5.76 5.27
N ALA A 253 -7.39 6.12 6.52
CA ALA A 253 -6.20 5.74 7.28
C ALA A 253 -6.59 4.91 8.52
N ALA A 254 -5.76 3.95 8.86
CA ALA A 254 -5.85 3.14 10.07
C ALA A 254 -4.60 3.31 10.93
N TYR A 255 -4.83 3.42 12.23
CA TYR A 255 -3.81 3.63 13.24
C TYR A 255 -3.57 2.36 14.05
N ALA A 256 -2.36 2.24 14.60
CA ALA A 256 -1.93 1.09 15.37
C ALA A 256 -2.80 0.88 16.61
N GLU A 257 -3.40 1.92 17.19
CA GLU A 257 -4.33 1.85 18.33
C GLU A 257 -5.73 1.33 17.97
N GLY A 258 -6.02 1.22 16.67
CA GLY A 258 -7.33 0.78 16.17
C GLY A 258 -8.26 1.92 15.80
N ASP A 259 -7.77 3.15 15.85
CA ASP A 259 -8.47 4.31 15.31
C ASP A 259 -8.50 4.26 13.79
N LEU A 260 -9.60 4.76 13.22
CA LEU A 260 -9.76 4.98 11.79
C LEU A 260 -10.01 6.46 11.56
N ALA A 261 -9.42 7.03 10.52
CA ALA A 261 -9.69 8.40 10.12
C ALA A 261 -9.90 8.50 8.62
N LEU A 262 -10.87 9.30 8.21
CA LEU A 262 -11.15 9.61 6.82
C LEU A 262 -10.69 11.03 6.53
N PHE A 263 -9.71 11.18 5.66
CA PHE A 263 -9.16 12.46 5.24
C PHE A 263 -9.66 12.84 3.86
N ASP A 264 -9.85 14.13 3.64
CA ASP A 264 -9.78 14.72 2.31
C ASP A 264 -8.40 15.34 2.18
N CYS A 265 -7.58 14.84 1.24
CA CYS A 265 -6.20 15.29 1.05
C CYS A 265 -6.10 16.74 0.52
N SER A 266 -7.21 17.44 0.30
CA SER A 266 -7.22 18.88 0.10
C SER A 266 -7.13 19.69 1.40
N ILE A 267 -7.41 19.06 2.54
CA ILE A 267 -7.43 19.67 3.88
C ILE A 267 -6.48 18.92 4.83
N CYS A 268 -5.97 19.60 5.85
CA CYS A 268 -4.99 19.02 6.79
C CYS A 268 -5.61 18.11 7.87
N VAL A 269 -6.93 18.19 8.04
CA VAL A 269 -7.68 17.56 9.13
C VAL A 269 -8.59 16.45 8.61
N PRO A 270 -8.85 15.41 9.41
CA PRO A 270 -9.78 14.36 9.01
C PRO A 270 -11.22 14.92 8.90
N ILE A 271 -11.95 14.47 7.89
CA ILE A 271 -13.41 14.66 7.75
C ILE A 271 -14.11 13.99 8.93
N THR A 272 -13.70 12.77 9.26
CA THR A 272 -14.27 12.01 10.37
C THR A 272 -13.24 11.07 10.98
N HIS A 273 -13.45 10.77 12.25
CA HIS A 273 -12.59 9.94 13.09
C HIS A 273 -13.47 8.94 13.85
N TRP A 274 -13.05 7.68 13.83
CA TRP A 274 -13.66 6.59 14.58
C TRP A 274 -12.63 6.05 15.57
N GLY A 275 -12.60 6.64 16.76
CA GLY A 275 -11.73 6.21 17.85
C GLY A 275 -12.11 4.82 18.37
N GLY A 276 -11.12 3.95 18.58
CA GLY A 276 -11.30 2.58 19.05
C GLY A 276 -12.14 1.71 18.10
N ALA A 277 -12.24 2.09 16.83
CA ALA A 277 -13.07 1.41 15.84
C ALA A 277 -12.66 -0.05 15.60
N VAL A 278 -11.39 -0.38 15.85
CA VAL A 278 -10.83 -1.72 15.72
C VAL A 278 -10.51 -2.29 17.12
N PRO A 279 -11.42 -3.03 17.75
CA PRO A 279 -11.36 -3.36 19.19
C PRO A 279 -10.21 -4.30 19.61
N LYS A 280 -9.45 -4.88 18.67
CA LYS A 280 -8.32 -5.79 18.95
C LYS A 280 -6.93 -5.16 18.75
N ALA A 281 -6.87 -3.87 18.45
CA ALA A 281 -5.63 -3.09 18.47
C ALA A 281 -5.28 -2.70 19.94
N PRO A 282 -4.00 -2.55 20.35
CA PRO A 282 -2.80 -2.23 19.55
C PRO A 282 -1.89 -3.41 19.17
N SER A 283 -2.26 -4.64 19.47
CA SER A 283 -1.35 -5.80 19.32
C SER A 283 -1.08 -6.26 17.88
N ARG A 284 -1.70 -5.64 16.87
CA ARG A 284 -1.82 -6.21 15.52
C ARG A 284 -1.74 -5.14 14.44
N SER A 285 -1.07 -5.46 13.34
CA SER A 285 -1.07 -4.63 12.13
C SER A 285 -2.47 -4.58 11.52
N VAL A 286 -2.97 -3.38 11.28
CA VAL A 286 -4.27 -3.11 10.65
C VAL A 286 -4.07 -2.79 9.17
N SER A 287 -4.90 -3.39 8.30
CA SER A 287 -4.97 -3.00 6.89
C SER A 287 -6.37 -2.58 6.51
N VAL A 288 -6.45 -1.66 5.56
CA VAL A 288 -7.70 -1.11 5.05
C VAL A 288 -7.75 -1.20 3.53
N ALA A 289 -8.94 -1.40 2.98
CA ALA A 289 -9.16 -1.39 1.54
C ALA A 289 -10.60 -0.98 1.23
N TRP A 290 -10.77 -0.17 0.19
CA TRP A 290 -12.09 0.22 -0.30
C TRP A 290 -12.70 -0.86 -1.21
N SER A 291 -14.02 -0.94 -1.25
CA SER A 291 -14.72 -1.70 -2.28
C SER A 291 -14.57 -1.01 -3.63
N PRO A 292 -14.18 -1.71 -4.71
CA PRO A 292 -14.19 -1.17 -6.07
C PRO A 292 -15.60 -1.14 -6.69
N ARG A 293 -16.63 -1.60 -5.96
CA ARG A 293 -18.01 -1.69 -6.47
C ARG A 293 -18.97 -0.75 -5.76
N ARG A 294 -18.64 -0.32 -4.55
CA ARG A 294 -19.55 0.42 -3.67
C ARG A 294 -18.80 1.56 -2.99
N PRO A 295 -19.06 2.83 -3.37
CA PRO A 295 -18.37 3.98 -2.81
C PRO A 295 -18.40 4.11 -1.28
N CYS A 296 -19.47 3.66 -0.63
CA CYS A 296 -19.62 3.76 0.83
C CYS A 296 -19.04 2.55 1.58
N VAL A 297 -18.54 1.53 0.87
CA VAL A 297 -18.09 0.27 1.49
C VAL A 297 -16.58 0.19 1.55
N PHE A 298 -16.05 -0.11 2.73
CA PHE A 298 -14.65 -0.44 2.94
C PHE A 298 -14.48 -1.59 3.93
N PHE A 299 -13.26 -2.12 3.96
CA PHE A 299 -12.88 -3.30 4.71
C PHE A 299 -11.71 -2.94 5.62
N VAL A 300 -11.74 -3.47 6.84
CA VAL A 300 -10.67 -3.29 7.82
C VAL A 300 -10.30 -4.66 8.37
N LYS A 301 -9.03 -5.05 8.26
CA LYS A 301 -8.55 -6.34 8.74
C LYS A 301 -7.54 -6.13 9.86
N SER A 302 -7.76 -6.80 10.98
CA SER A 302 -6.87 -6.78 12.15
C SER A 302 -6.72 -8.18 12.75
N GLY A 303 -5.57 -8.81 12.46
CA GLY A 303 -5.28 -10.20 12.81
C GLY A 303 -6.33 -11.20 12.30
N ASP A 304 -7.13 -11.76 13.21
CA ASP A 304 -8.18 -12.75 12.94
C ASP A 304 -9.57 -12.13 12.69
N VAL A 305 -9.68 -10.81 12.63
CA VAL A 305 -10.95 -10.12 12.39
C VAL A 305 -10.92 -9.38 11.05
N LEU A 306 -12.02 -9.49 10.31
CA LEU A 306 -12.33 -8.66 9.16
C LEU A 306 -13.64 -7.92 9.42
N ASP A 307 -13.56 -6.61 9.57
CA ASP A 307 -14.69 -5.70 9.67
C ASP A 307 -15.06 -5.16 8.29
N VAL A 308 -16.36 -5.15 8.00
CA VAL A 308 -16.96 -4.59 6.81
C VAL A 308 -17.78 -3.38 7.23
N TRP A 309 -17.48 -2.25 6.61
CA TRP A 309 -18.12 -0.97 6.86
C TRP A 309 -18.96 -0.60 5.65
N ASP A 310 -20.15 -0.08 5.88
CA ASP A 310 -20.99 0.54 4.87
C ASP A 310 -21.51 1.86 5.42
N LEU A 311 -20.90 2.97 5.00
CA LEU A 311 -21.24 4.30 5.49
C LEU A 311 -22.68 4.71 5.14
N ALA A 312 -23.29 4.08 4.13
CA ALA A 312 -24.69 4.33 3.77
C ALA A 312 -25.69 3.66 4.74
N GLU A 313 -25.27 2.60 5.42
CA GLU A 313 -26.11 1.90 6.40
C GLU A 313 -25.76 2.35 7.83
N LYS A 314 -24.46 2.42 8.14
CA LYS A 314 -23.95 2.75 9.47
C LYS A 314 -22.63 3.51 9.36
N SER A 315 -22.68 4.80 9.66
CA SER A 315 -21.53 5.69 9.55
C SER A 315 -20.58 5.68 10.75
N TYR A 316 -20.88 4.95 11.82
CA TYR A 316 -20.15 5.02 13.10
C TYR A 316 -19.57 3.68 13.58
N ALA A 317 -19.87 2.56 12.92
CA ALA A 317 -19.25 1.28 13.21
C ALA A 317 -19.40 0.31 12.03
N ALA A 318 -18.67 -0.81 12.09
CA ALA A 318 -18.83 -1.91 11.15
C ALA A 318 -20.29 -2.43 11.10
N VAL A 319 -20.75 -2.78 9.89
CA VAL A 319 -22.04 -3.45 9.64
C VAL A 319 -21.92 -4.96 9.76
N LEU A 320 -20.72 -5.51 9.52
CA LEU A 320 -20.44 -6.94 9.64
C LEU A 320 -19.02 -7.15 10.16
N THR A 321 -18.88 -7.94 11.23
CA THR A 321 -17.60 -8.38 11.78
C THR A 321 -17.44 -9.88 11.56
N VAL A 322 -16.33 -10.27 10.93
CA VAL A 322 -16.04 -11.66 10.57
C VAL A 322 -14.86 -12.17 11.41
N ASP A 323 -15.09 -13.27 12.11
CA ASP A 323 -14.06 -14.05 12.78
C ASP A 323 -13.43 -15.06 11.79
N LEU A 324 -12.20 -14.78 11.37
CA LEU A 324 -11.47 -15.58 10.38
C LEU A 324 -11.07 -16.96 10.93
N ALA A 325 -10.83 -17.06 12.24
CA ALA A 325 -10.47 -18.32 12.89
C ALA A 325 -11.62 -19.32 12.80
N LYS A 326 -12.85 -18.86 13.07
CA LYS A 326 -14.05 -19.70 12.99
C LYS A 326 -14.36 -20.19 11.58
N LYS A 327 -14.07 -19.37 10.56
CA LYS A 327 -14.44 -19.67 9.17
C LYS A 327 -13.40 -20.51 8.43
N SER A 328 -12.12 -20.37 8.79
CA SER A 328 -11.04 -21.07 8.10
C SER A 328 -11.09 -22.58 8.34
N GLY A 329 -11.61 -23.04 9.49
CA GLY A 329 -11.56 -24.45 9.89
C GLY A 329 -10.13 -24.97 10.16
N VAL A 330 -9.12 -24.15 9.87
CA VAL A 330 -7.73 -24.35 10.27
C VAL A 330 -7.69 -24.17 11.77
N ALA A 331 -7.31 -25.23 12.49
CA ALA A 331 -7.04 -25.15 13.91
C ALA A 331 -6.11 -23.96 14.16
N ALA A 332 -6.45 -23.10 15.12
CA ALA A 332 -5.63 -21.94 15.46
C ALA A 332 -4.17 -22.40 15.52
N PRO A 333 -3.24 -21.72 14.82
CA PRO A 333 -1.84 -22.10 14.81
C PRO A 333 -1.44 -22.34 16.26
N ALA A 334 -0.99 -23.57 16.56
CA ALA A 334 -0.66 -23.96 17.92
C ALA A 334 0.21 -22.85 18.52
N ALA A 335 -0.04 -22.51 19.78
CA ALA A 335 0.53 -21.36 20.52
C ALA A 335 2.07 -21.34 20.64
N PHE A 336 2.77 -22.11 19.82
CA PHE A 336 4.21 -22.09 19.58
C PHE A 336 4.70 -20.90 18.75
N MET A 337 3.84 -19.93 18.41
CA MET A 337 4.31 -18.66 17.87
C MET A 337 4.95 -17.86 19.01
N ALA A 338 6.26 -18.08 19.17
CA ALA A 338 7.13 -17.27 20.00
C ALA A 338 6.93 -15.79 19.68
N ASP A 339 6.99 -14.94 20.72
CA ASP A 339 6.89 -13.48 20.66
C ASP A 339 7.56 -12.91 19.39
N GLY A 340 6.74 -12.51 18.40
CA GLY A 340 7.23 -11.77 17.24
C GLY A 340 6.77 -12.25 15.87
N GLU A 341 6.07 -13.39 15.75
CA GLU A 341 5.56 -13.81 14.44
C GLU A 341 4.37 -12.94 13.99
N ARG A 342 4.67 -11.92 13.19
CA ARG A 342 3.70 -10.97 12.63
C ARG A 342 2.62 -11.75 11.86
N SER A 343 1.40 -11.76 12.38
CA SER A 343 0.24 -12.26 11.63
C SER A 343 0.13 -11.48 10.32
N CYS A 344 0.01 -12.18 9.18
CA CYS A 344 -0.23 -11.54 7.89
C CYS A 344 -1.41 -10.56 8.01
N SER A 345 -1.17 -9.26 7.87
CA SER A 345 -2.22 -8.24 7.90
C SER A 345 -2.71 -7.88 6.50
N GLU A 346 -2.21 -8.53 5.44
CA GLU A 346 -2.58 -8.16 4.08
C GLU A 346 -4.08 -8.35 3.81
N LEU A 347 -4.65 -7.35 3.15
CA LEU A 347 -6.02 -7.27 2.71
C LEU A 347 -6.01 -6.78 1.27
N TYR A 348 -6.64 -7.55 0.40
CA TYR A 348 -6.87 -7.19 -0.99
C TYR A 348 -8.36 -7.28 -1.29
N VAL A 349 -8.85 -6.49 -2.24
CA VAL A 349 -10.25 -6.57 -2.68
C VAL A 349 -10.26 -6.86 -4.16
N THR A 350 -10.92 -7.95 -4.55
CA THR A 350 -11.01 -8.32 -5.96
C THR A 350 -11.81 -7.27 -6.76
N PRO A 351 -11.67 -7.23 -8.09
CA PRO A 351 -12.49 -6.37 -8.94
C PRO A 351 -14.01 -6.63 -8.84
N CYS A 352 -14.44 -7.75 -8.26
CA CYS A 352 -15.85 -8.02 -7.98
C CYS A 352 -16.28 -7.62 -6.56
N GLY A 353 -15.44 -6.96 -5.78
CA GLY A 353 -15.75 -6.47 -4.44
C GLY A 353 -15.63 -7.52 -3.34
N ARG A 354 -14.90 -8.62 -3.56
CA ARG A 354 -14.70 -9.65 -2.53
C ARG A 354 -13.37 -9.42 -1.80
N PRO A 355 -13.36 -9.32 -0.47
CA PRO A 355 -12.12 -9.23 0.26
C PRO A 355 -11.39 -10.58 0.25
N VAL A 356 -10.08 -10.51 0.02
CA VAL A 356 -9.11 -11.60 0.09
C VAL A 356 -8.20 -11.29 1.26
N VAL A 357 -8.17 -12.17 2.25
CA VAL A 357 -7.41 -11.98 3.49
C VAL A 357 -6.46 -13.15 3.72
N GLY A 358 -5.21 -12.87 4.09
CA GLY A 358 -4.29 -13.88 4.59
C GLY A 358 -4.59 -14.22 6.05
N TYR A 359 -4.72 -15.50 6.41
CA TYR A 359 -4.87 -15.93 7.80
C TYR A 359 -4.31 -17.36 7.97
N GLY A 360 -3.45 -17.58 8.98
CA GLY A 360 -2.88 -18.90 9.26
C GLY A 360 -2.11 -19.52 8.09
N GLY A 361 -1.39 -18.71 7.29
CA GLY A 361 -0.68 -19.16 6.09
C GLY A 361 -1.58 -19.47 4.89
N ALA A 362 -2.90 -19.28 5.00
CA ALA A 362 -3.85 -19.47 3.91
C ALA A 362 -4.41 -18.12 3.41
N SER A 363 -4.74 -18.06 2.12
CA SER A 363 -5.50 -16.94 1.54
C SER A 363 -6.97 -17.30 1.45
N ILE A 364 -7.82 -16.51 2.10
CA ILE A 364 -9.27 -16.74 2.19
C ILE A 364 -9.99 -15.69 1.37
N VAL A 365 -10.77 -16.12 0.37
CA VAL A 365 -11.68 -15.24 -0.37
C VAL A 365 -13.04 -15.25 0.33
N TYR A 366 -13.44 -14.11 0.88
CA TYR A 366 -14.69 -14.03 1.62
C TYR A 366 -15.86 -13.63 0.71
N GLY A 367 -16.90 -14.47 0.68
CA GLY A 367 -18.18 -14.13 0.07
C GLY A 367 -19.01 -13.23 0.99
N LEU A 368 -19.42 -12.06 0.50
CA LEU A 368 -20.26 -11.11 1.22
C LEU A 368 -21.74 -11.26 0.82
N PRO A 369 -22.67 -10.81 1.69
CA PRO A 369 -24.06 -10.57 1.29
C PRO A 369 -24.14 -9.69 0.03
N LEU A 370 -25.10 -9.97 -0.85
CA LEU A 370 -25.25 -9.26 -2.13
C LEU A 370 -25.37 -7.74 -1.94
N GLY A 371 -26.09 -7.27 -0.90
CA GLY A 371 -26.26 -5.85 -0.62
C GLY A 371 -24.94 -5.08 -0.40
N LEU A 372 -23.88 -5.74 0.06
CA LEU A 372 -22.55 -5.14 0.25
C LEU A 372 -21.69 -5.20 -1.02
N MET A 373 -22.14 -5.92 -2.06
CA MET A 373 -21.43 -6.10 -3.33
C MET A 373 -22.12 -5.38 -4.51
N THR A 374 -23.43 -5.15 -4.43
CA THR A 374 -24.22 -4.50 -5.47
C THR A 374 -24.42 -3.03 -5.16
N PRO A 375 -24.08 -2.11 -6.08
CA PRO A 375 -24.32 -0.69 -5.91
C PRO A 375 -25.76 -0.38 -5.48
N LEU A 376 -25.93 0.61 -4.61
CA LEU A 376 -27.25 1.02 -4.12
C LEU A 376 -28.17 1.42 -5.28
N GLN A 377 -29.40 0.91 -5.25
CA GLN A 377 -30.44 1.26 -6.21
C GLN A 377 -31.35 2.39 -5.69
N GLU A 378 -31.46 2.54 -4.37
CA GLU A 378 -32.29 3.54 -3.70
C GLU A 378 -31.55 4.12 -2.48
N VAL A 379 -31.86 5.37 -2.14
CA VAL A 379 -31.27 6.04 -0.96
C VAL A 379 -31.88 5.45 0.29
N PRO A 380 -31.09 4.98 1.28
CA PRO A 380 -31.63 4.53 2.55
C PRO A 380 -32.47 5.62 3.22
N GLN A 381 -33.69 5.27 3.65
CA GLN A 381 -34.65 6.22 4.26
C GLN A 381 -34.07 6.98 5.45
N GLN A 382 -33.14 6.35 6.18
CA GLN A 382 -32.46 6.94 7.34
C GLN A 382 -31.56 8.13 6.97
N LEU A 383 -31.10 8.18 5.72
CA LEU A 383 -30.27 9.25 5.17
C LEU A 383 -31.07 10.29 4.39
N THR A 384 -32.39 10.10 4.27
CA THR A 384 -33.31 11.12 3.77
C THR A 384 -33.54 12.20 4.82
N ARG A 385 -32.47 12.83 5.32
CA ARG A 385 -32.60 14.09 6.03
C ARG A 385 -32.84 15.17 4.98
N PRO A 386 -33.76 16.13 5.19
CA PRO A 386 -33.89 17.27 4.31
C PRO A 386 -32.54 18.00 4.32
N VAL A 387 -31.81 17.88 3.21
CA VAL A 387 -30.55 18.60 3.00
C VAL A 387 -30.92 20.07 3.01
N LYS A 388 -30.58 20.79 4.09
CA LYS A 388 -30.55 22.24 4.01
C LYS A 388 -29.48 22.58 2.98
N PRO A 389 -29.80 23.36 1.94
CA PRO A 389 -28.81 23.81 0.96
C PRO A 389 -27.58 24.33 1.71
N MET A 390 -26.38 23.98 1.23
CA MET A 390 -25.13 24.45 1.86
C MET A 390 -25.12 25.98 1.94
N GLU A 391 -25.76 26.67 1.00
CA GLU A 391 -25.97 28.11 0.99
C GLU A 391 -26.74 28.64 2.21
N GLU A 392 -27.61 27.84 2.82
CA GLU A 392 -28.30 28.20 4.08
C GLU A 392 -27.42 28.00 5.33
N LEU A 393 -26.33 27.24 5.21
CA LEU A 393 -25.36 26.97 6.28
C LEU A 393 -24.16 27.91 6.23
N LEU A 394 -23.91 28.55 5.08
CA LEU A 394 -22.85 29.54 4.92
C LEU A 394 -23.26 30.86 5.60
N VAL A 395 -22.38 31.39 6.45
CA VAL A 395 -22.56 32.74 7.00
C VAL A 395 -22.37 33.76 5.88
N SER A 396 -23.43 34.51 5.59
CA SER A 396 -23.45 35.53 4.55
C SER A 396 -22.27 36.49 4.71
N GLY A 397 -21.43 36.64 3.68
CA GLY A 397 -20.30 37.58 3.67
C GLY A 397 -18.90 36.97 3.77
N HIS A 398 -18.76 35.64 3.91
CA HIS A 398 -17.45 34.95 3.91
C HIS A 398 -17.11 34.19 2.62
N GLU A 399 -17.94 34.29 1.58
CA GLU A 399 -17.82 33.53 0.32
C GLU A 399 -16.58 33.91 -0.52
N SER A 400 -16.03 35.11 -0.34
CA SER A 400 -14.87 35.61 -1.10
C SER A 400 -13.52 35.10 -0.60
N VAL A 401 -13.49 34.30 0.46
CA VAL A 401 -12.26 33.79 1.11
C VAL A 401 -12.10 32.27 0.90
N GLN A 402 -12.61 31.70 -0.19
CA GLN A 402 -12.24 30.34 -0.56
C GLN A 402 -10.78 30.32 -1.06
N ILE A 403 -9.85 30.05 -0.14
CA ILE A 403 -8.39 30.13 -0.33
C ILE A 403 -7.81 29.01 -1.22
N PHE A 404 -8.57 27.98 -1.60
CA PHE A 404 -8.01 26.82 -2.30
C PHE A 404 -8.59 26.56 -3.71
N PRO A 405 -8.24 27.40 -4.70
CA PRO A 405 -8.63 27.18 -6.11
C PRO A 405 -7.79 26.10 -6.84
N THR A 406 -7.00 25.28 -6.14
CA THR A 406 -5.80 24.68 -6.72
C THR A 406 -5.88 23.21 -7.14
N LEU A 407 -6.82 22.40 -6.66
CA LEU A 407 -6.89 20.97 -7.03
C LEU A 407 -7.70 20.67 -8.29
N ALA A 408 -8.61 21.56 -8.70
CA ALA A 408 -9.46 21.36 -9.87
C ALA A 408 -8.64 21.19 -11.17
N ARG A 409 -7.46 21.81 -11.26
CA ARG A 409 -6.60 21.78 -12.47
C ARG A 409 -5.90 20.44 -12.70
N HIS A 410 -5.76 19.61 -11.66
CA HIS A 410 -5.05 18.32 -11.74
C HIS A 410 -5.93 17.12 -11.41
N CYS A 411 -7.20 17.36 -11.08
CA CYS A 411 -8.19 16.31 -10.90
C CYS A 411 -8.49 15.69 -12.28
N ARG A 412 -8.15 14.41 -12.45
CA ARG A 412 -8.68 13.67 -13.61
C ARG A 412 -10.14 13.36 -13.30
N GLN A 413 -10.99 13.36 -14.33
CA GLN A 413 -12.36 12.91 -14.10
C GLN A 413 -12.33 11.41 -13.80
N VAL A 414 -12.79 10.99 -12.61
CA VAL A 414 -13.07 9.57 -12.36
C VAL A 414 -14.32 9.22 -13.14
N GLU A 415 -14.21 8.28 -14.07
CA GLU A 415 -15.37 7.64 -14.67
C GLU A 415 -16.01 6.72 -13.63
N VAL A 416 -16.94 7.27 -12.85
CA VAL A 416 -17.74 6.48 -11.92
C VAL A 416 -18.82 5.75 -12.74
N PRO A 417 -18.91 4.41 -12.68
CA PRO A 417 -19.97 3.68 -13.36
C PRO A 417 -21.34 4.23 -12.94
N GLN A 418 -22.26 4.38 -13.90
CA GLN A 418 -23.59 4.96 -13.62
C GLN A 418 -24.35 4.21 -12.52
N ALA A 419 -24.15 2.89 -12.42
CA ALA A 419 -24.71 2.07 -11.35
C ALA A 419 -24.29 2.53 -9.94
N CYS A 420 -23.15 3.20 -9.80
CA CYS A 420 -22.61 3.71 -8.53
C CYS A 420 -22.92 5.19 -8.31
N ALA A 421 -23.64 5.87 -9.23
CA ALA A 421 -23.86 7.32 -9.15
C ALA A 421 -24.62 7.72 -7.88
N LEU A 422 -25.68 6.96 -7.53
CA LEU A 422 -26.48 7.21 -6.34
C LEU A 422 -25.64 7.15 -5.06
N GLU A 423 -24.85 6.09 -4.93
CA GLU A 423 -24.01 5.86 -3.75
C GLU A 423 -22.84 6.85 -3.68
N ARG A 424 -22.30 7.25 -4.83
CA ARG A 424 -21.31 8.33 -4.91
C ARG A 424 -21.91 9.62 -4.37
N ASP A 425 -23.11 10.00 -4.80
CA ASP A 425 -23.74 11.24 -4.36
C ASP A 425 -24.08 11.16 -2.85
N LEU A 426 -24.52 9.99 -2.39
CA LEU A 426 -24.71 9.73 -0.95
C LEU A 426 -23.41 9.87 -0.15
N LEU A 427 -22.27 9.35 -0.63
CA LEU A 427 -21.00 9.49 0.06
C LEU A 427 -20.57 10.96 0.14
N ARG A 428 -20.82 11.76 -0.91
CA ARG A 428 -20.58 13.21 -0.87
C ARG A 428 -21.42 13.87 0.21
N ASP A 429 -22.69 13.50 0.32
CA ASP A 429 -23.57 14.05 1.34
C ASP A 429 -23.13 13.63 2.75
N ILE A 430 -22.70 12.38 2.94
CA ILE A 430 -22.13 11.91 4.21
C ILE A 430 -20.87 12.70 4.56
N VAL A 431 -19.96 12.89 3.61
CA VAL A 431 -18.70 13.64 3.81
C VAL A 431 -18.97 15.12 4.07
N ALA A 432 -19.94 15.73 3.38
CA ALA A 432 -20.28 17.14 3.58
C ALA A 432 -21.06 17.38 4.89
N SER A 433 -21.84 16.40 5.35
CA SER A 433 -22.60 16.47 6.60
C SER A 433 -21.81 16.05 7.83
N ALA A 434 -20.73 15.27 7.65
CA ALA A 434 -19.69 15.18 8.64
C ALA A 434 -19.15 16.60 8.80
N GLN A 435 -19.57 17.28 9.87
CA GLN A 435 -18.90 18.51 10.22
C GLN A 435 -17.43 18.14 10.28
N PRO A 436 -16.55 18.83 9.53
CA PRO A 436 -15.13 18.73 9.82
C PRO A 436 -15.06 18.83 11.33
N LEU A 437 -14.30 17.96 11.99
CA LEU A 437 -13.93 18.22 13.37
C LEU A 437 -13.24 19.58 13.32
N GLN A 438 -14.04 20.65 13.41
CA GLN A 438 -13.61 22.00 13.55
C GLN A 438 -12.82 21.88 14.82
N ALA A 439 -11.49 22.01 14.71
CA ALA A 439 -10.85 23.28 15.01
C ALA A 439 -11.61 24.11 16.06
N TRP A 440 -12.13 23.45 17.10
CA TRP A 440 -12.26 24.00 18.43
C TRP A 440 -10.81 24.17 18.88
N VAL A 441 -10.27 25.30 18.46
CA VAL A 441 -9.20 25.99 19.17
C VAL A 441 -9.83 26.69 20.36
#